data_AF-A0A383DGL0-F1
#
_entry.id   AF-A0A383DGL0-F1
#
_cell.length_a   1.000
_cell.length_b   1.000
_cell.length_c   1.000
_cell.angle_alpha   90.00
_cell.angle_beta   90.00
_cell.angle_gamma   90.00
#
_symmetry.space_group_name_H-M   'P 1'
#
loop_
_entity.id
_entity.type
_entity.pdbx_description
1 polymer ?
#
loop_
_entity_poly.entity_id
_entity_poly.type
_entity_poly.pdbx_seq_one_letter_code
_entity_poly.pdbx_strand_id
1 'polypeptide(L)' 'MLNIAVLSVNHHLATIEIREKVAFAQNELAPTISSLLAIPGIKACVVFSTCNRSE' A
#
# COMPACT_ATOMS: atom_id res chain seq x y z
N MET A 1 10.66 -7.08 -19.63
CA MET A 1 10.80 -5.70 -19.13
C MET A 1 10.24 -5.65 -17.72
N LEU A 2 10.88 -4.94 -16.78
CA LEU A 2 10.36 -4.75 -15.43
C LEU A 2 9.45 -3.52 -15.44
N ASN A 3 8.22 -3.67 -14.96
CA ASN A 3 7.26 -2.59 -14.85
C ASN A 3 7.08 -2.25 -13.38
N ILE A 4 7.00 -0.96 -13.07
CA ILE A 4 6.68 -0.47 -11.73
C ILE A 4 5.28 0.16 -11.83
N ALA A 5 4.41 -0.24 -10.92
CA ALA A 5 3.09 0.33 -10.75
C ALA A 5 2.95 0.85 -9.32
N VAL A 6 2.17 1.90 -9.15
CA VAL A 6 1.84 2.48 -7.84
C VAL A 6 0.33 2.55 -7.73
N LEU A 7 -0.19 2.06 -6.60
CA LEU A 7 -1.59 2.20 -6.22
C LEU A 7 -1.62 3.07 -4.97
N SER A 8 -2.28 4.23 -5.03
CA SER A 8 -2.25 5.21 -3.94
C SER A 8 -3.65 5.70 -3.59
N VAL A 9 -3.93 5.78 -2.29
CA VAL A 9 -5.06 6.53 -1.74
C VAL A 9 -4.49 7.72 -0.96
N ASN A 10 -4.71 8.93 -1.46
CA ASN A 10 -4.12 10.15 -0.90
C ASN A 10 -5.15 11.25 -0.64
N HIS A 11 -4.77 12.22 0.20
CA HIS A 11 -5.63 13.31 0.65
C HIS A 11 -6.15 14.26 -0.46
N HIS A 12 -5.58 14.25 -1.66
CA HIS A 12 -6.10 15.07 -2.77
C HIS A 12 -7.39 14.47 -3.35
N LEU A 13 -7.55 13.14 -3.28
CA LEU A 13 -8.65 12.41 -3.92
C LEU A 13 -9.56 11.71 -2.92
N ALA A 14 -9.12 11.50 -1.68
CA ALA A 14 -9.84 10.75 -0.66
C ALA A 14 -9.95 11.50 0.66
N THR A 15 -11.15 11.46 1.24
CA THR A 15 -11.43 11.99 2.58
C THR A 15 -10.66 11.22 3.65
N ILE A 16 -10.56 11.79 4.85
CA ILE A 16 -9.88 11.14 5.97
C ILE A 16 -10.48 9.78 6.32
N GLU A 17 -11.82 9.67 6.32
CA GLU A 17 -12.55 8.42 6.61
C GLU A 17 -12.22 7.30 5.62
N ILE A 18 -11.94 7.63 4.35
CA ILE A 18 -11.51 6.64 3.35
C ILE A 18 -10.05 6.24 3.62
N ARG A 19 -9.19 7.20 3.97
CA ARG A 19 -7.76 6.96 4.21
C ARG A 19 -7.51 6.12 5.46
N GLU A 20 -8.30 6.28 6.51
CA GLU A 20 -8.20 5.46 7.72
C GLU A 20 -8.49 3.97 7.46
N LYS A 21 -9.33 3.65 6.48
CA LYS A 21 -9.65 2.26 6.10
C LYS A 21 -8.50 1.55 5.38
N VAL A 22 -7.53 2.30 4.88
CA VAL A 22 -6.37 1.78 4.12
C VAL A 22 -5.05 2.16 4.77
N ALA A 23 -5.08 2.68 6.00
CA ALA A 23 -3.89 2.96 6.77
C ALA A 23 -3.34 1.64 7.32
N PHE A 24 -2.06 1.37 7.04
CA PHE A 24 -1.38 0.19 7.58
C PHE A 24 -0.77 0.51 8.95
N ALA A 25 -1.10 -0.29 9.95
CA ALA A 25 -0.39 -0.33 11.22
C ALA A 25 0.94 -1.08 11.08
N GLN A 26 1.89 -0.81 11.99
CA GLN A 26 3.25 -1.34 11.92
C GLN A 26 3.30 -2.89 11.90
N ASN A 27 2.38 -3.54 12.63
CA ASN A 27 2.24 -4.99 12.69
C ASN A 27 1.59 -5.60 11.43
N GLU A 28 0.96 -4.80 10.57
CA GLU A 28 0.31 -5.25 9.33
C GLU A 28 1.26 -5.22 8.13
N LEU A 29 2.40 -4.51 8.22
CA LEU A 29 3.32 -4.35 7.10
C LEU A 29 3.96 -5.67 6.66
N ALA A 30 4.51 -6.45 7.59
CA ALA A 30 5.16 -7.72 7.29
C ALA A 30 4.20 -8.76 6.65
N PRO A 31 2.99 -9.01 7.22
CA PRO A 31 2.05 -9.91 6.57
C PRO A 31 1.55 -9.37 5.22
N THR A 32 1.30 -8.07 5.09
CA THR A 32 0.86 -7.45 3.82
C THR A 32 1.91 -7.64 2.72
N ILE A 33 3.18 -7.34 2.99
CA ILE A 33 4.28 -7.54 2.04
C ILE A 33 4.38 -9.02 1.65
N SER A 34 4.26 -9.93 2.61
CA SER A 34 4.27 -11.37 2.34
C SER A 34 3.12 -11.80 1.44
N SER A 35 1.91 -11.27 1.66
CA SER A 35 0.74 -11.52 0.81
C SER A 35 0.91 -10.96 -0.60
N LEU A 36 1.48 -9.76 -0.76
CA LEU A 36 1.75 -9.17 -2.07
C LEU A 36 2.79 -9.98 -2.86
N LEU A 37 3.88 -10.39 -2.21
CA LEU A 37 4.92 -11.21 -2.84
C LEU A 37 4.44 -12.63 -3.19
N ALA A 38 3.36 -13.11 -2.58
CA ALA A 38 2.74 -14.38 -2.94
C ALA A 38 1.93 -14.32 -4.25
N ILE A 39 1.62 -13.11 -4.76
CA ILE A 39 0.88 -12.94 -6.01
C ILE A 39 1.80 -13.24 -7.21
N PRO A 40 1.42 -14.17 -8.11
CA PRO A 40 2.21 -14.48 -9.29
C PRO A 40 2.50 -13.24 -10.15
N GLY A 41 3.77 -12.99 -10.43
CA GLY A 41 4.22 -11.85 -11.24
C GLY A 41 4.68 -10.63 -10.44
N ILE A 42 4.37 -10.55 -9.13
CA ILE A 42 4.95 -9.51 -8.26
C ILE A 42 6.35 -9.95 -7.84
N LYS A 43 7.37 -9.20 -8.26
CA LYS A 43 8.78 -9.50 -7.94
C LYS A 43 9.28 -8.77 -6.70
N ALA A 44 8.69 -7.61 -6.41
CA ALA A 44 9.00 -6.76 -5.28
C ALA A 44 7.81 -5.86 -5.00
N CYS A 45 7.63 -5.45 -3.75
CA CYS A 45 6.65 -4.47 -3.35
C CYS A 45 7.18 -3.65 -2.18
N VAL A 46 6.63 -2.45 -2.02
CA VAL A 46 6.87 -1.56 -0.89
C VAL A 46 5.51 -1.06 -0.43
N VAL A 47 5.31 -0.95 0.88
CA VAL A 47 4.14 -0.30 1.46
C VAL A 47 4.61 1.00 2.10
N PHE A 48 3.99 2.11 1.72
CA PHE A 48 4.26 3.45 2.22
C PHE A 48 2.98 4.05 2.78
N SER A 49 2.85 4.00 4.12
CA SER A 49 1.67 4.47 4.85
C SER A 49 2.04 5.66 5.73
N THR A 50 1.35 6.78 5.56
CA THR A 50 1.49 8.01 6.35
C THR A 50 0.11 8.59 6.64
N CYS A 51 0.05 9.65 7.47
CA CYS A 51 -1.19 10.37 7.73
C CYS A 51 -1.81 11.06 6.51
N ASN A 52 -1.14 11.12 5.35
CA ASN A 52 -1.62 11.82 4.15
C ASN A 52 -1.84 10.90 2.93
N ARG A 53 -1.28 9.69 2.95
CA ARG A 53 -1.35 8.72 1.86
C ARG A 53 -1.03 7.30 2.35
N SER A 54 -1.64 6.32 1.71
CA SER A 54 -1.27 4.90 1.77
C SER A 54 -1.03 4.40 0.35
N GLU A 55 0.16 3.84 0.11
CA GLU A 55 0.65 3.43 -1.21
C GLU A 55 1.41 2.11 -1.16
#